data_AF-A0A6L2J5A6-F1
#
_entry.id   AF-A0A6L2J5A6-F1
#
_cell.length_a   1.000
_cell.length_b   1.000
_cell.length_c   1.000
_cell.angle_alpha   90.00
_cell.angle_beta   90.00
_cell.angle_gamma   90.00
#
_symmetry.space_group_name_H-M   'P 1'
#
loop_
_entity.id
_entity.type
_entity.pdbx_description
1 polymer ?
#
loop_
_entity_poly.entity_id
_entity_poly.type
_entity_poly.pdbx_seq_one_letter_code
_entity_poly.pdbx_strand_id
1 'polypeptide(L)'
;MLPLEDDDLVEEEAIEASRIGDLELTGLRNISISYSRISLADVAKKLRLESPNPMADAESIVSKAIRNGAIDATLDHPNGWMVSKETGDIYSTNEPQLAFNSRIAFYLNMHNEAESEEIEVGSTGGGGWRK
;
A
#
# COMPACT_ATOMS: atom_id res chain seq x y z
N MET A 1 -34.95 22.81 19.25
CA MET A 1 -33.65 23.27 18.75
C MET A 1 -32.65 22.20 19.17
N LEU A 2 -32.34 21.28 18.26
CA LEU A 2 -31.39 20.19 18.52
C LEU A 2 -29.99 20.68 18.18
N PRO A 3 -28.95 20.34 18.97
CA PRO A 3 -27.59 20.69 18.63
C PRO A 3 -27.10 19.74 17.53
N LEU A 4 -26.82 20.31 16.36
CA LEU A 4 -25.95 19.76 15.32
C LEU A 4 -24.61 20.45 15.57
N GLU A 5 -23.60 19.75 16.11
CA GLU A 5 -22.18 20.19 16.17
C GLU A 5 -21.42 19.22 17.11
N ASP A 6 -21.25 17.97 16.70
CA ASP A 6 -20.29 17.03 17.36
C ASP A 6 -19.66 16.03 16.37
N ASP A 7 -20.21 15.84 15.17
CA ASP A 7 -19.67 14.86 14.18
C ASP A 7 -18.35 15.32 13.50
N ASP A 8 -18.13 16.62 13.27
CA ASP A 8 -16.95 17.10 12.54
C ASP A 8 -15.64 16.99 13.34
N LEU A 9 -15.70 17.04 14.68
CA LEU A 9 -14.51 16.90 15.54
C LEU A 9 -14.00 15.44 15.63
N VAL A 10 -14.90 14.47 15.49
CA VAL A 10 -14.57 13.04 15.52
C VAL A 10 -13.84 12.62 14.23
N GLU A 11 -14.24 13.20 13.09
CA GLU A 11 -13.59 12.97 11.79
C GLU A 11 -12.18 13.59 11.75
N GLU A 12 -11.98 14.78 12.33
CA GLU A 12 -10.66 15.44 12.37
C GLU A 12 -9.66 14.72 13.30
N GLU A 13 -10.12 14.24 14.45
CA GLU A 13 -9.33 13.38 15.35
C GLU A 13 -8.96 12.04 14.68
N ALA A 14 -9.86 11.47 13.87
CA ALA A 14 -9.61 10.24 13.11
C ALA A 14 -8.56 10.42 12.00
N ILE A 15 -8.52 11.58 11.34
CA ILE A 15 -7.51 11.92 10.32
C ILE A 15 -6.14 12.17 10.96
N GLU A 16 -6.09 12.85 12.12
CA GLU A 16 -4.84 13.10 12.85
C GLU A 16 -4.26 11.80 13.44
N ALA A 17 -5.12 10.90 13.95
CA ALA A 17 -4.75 9.55 14.37
C ALA A 17 -4.22 8.70 13.19
N SER A 18 -4.68 8.95 11.97
CA SER A 18 -4.16 8.31 10.76
C SER A 18 -2.74 8.79 10.43
N ARG A 19 -2.45 10.10 10.54
CA ARG A 19 -1.10 10.66 10.26
C ARG A 19 -0.05 10.24 11.29
N ILE A 20 -0.42 10.15 12.56
CA ILE A 20 0.48 9.66 13.62
C ILE A 20 0.68 8.14 13.48
N GLY A 21 -0.34 7.41 13.03
CA GLY A 21 -0.27 5.96 12.77
C GLY A 21 0.77 5.56 11.71
N ASP A 22 1.04 6.43 10.73
CA ASP A 22 2.02 6.16 9.66
C ASP A 22 3.47 6.09 10.18
N LEU A 23 3.77 6.72 11.32
CA LEU A 23 5.12 6.66 11.92
C LEU A 23 5.41 5.26 12.49
N GLU A 24 4.43 4.65 13.16
CA GLU A 24 4.54 3.28 13.67
C GLU A 24 4.67 2.26 12.54
N LEU A 25 3.90 2.45 11.47
CA LEU A 25 3.95 1.64 10.25
C LEU A 25 5.34 1.70 9.58
N THR A 26 5.95 2.88 9.53
CA THR A 26 7.29 3.06 8.97
C THR A 26 8.34 2.32 9.79
N GLY A 27 8.27 2.41 11.12
CA GLY A 27 9.16 1.66 12.02
C GLY A 27 8.98 0.14 11.90
N LEU A 28 7.73 -0.30 11.80
CA LEU A 28 7.39 -1.72 11.68
C LEU A 28 7.88 -2.32 10.36
N ARG A 29 7.85 -1.56 9.26
CA ARG A 29 8.41 -2.01 7.96
C ARG A 29 9.90 -2.31 8.06
N ASN A 30 10.68 -1.48 8.74
CA ASN A 30 12.11 -1.73 8.94
C ASN A 30 12.36 -2.99 9.78
N ILE A 31 11.53 -3.23 10.80
CA ILE A 31 11.59 -4.46 11.61
C ILE A 31 11.30 -5.68 10.73
N SER A 32 10.29 -5.62 9.85
CA SER A 32 9.91 -6.73 8.96
C SER A 32 11.02 -7.10 7.96
N ILE A 33 11.77 -6.12 7.46
CA ILE A 33 12.90 -6.35 6.55
C ILE A 33 14.12 -6.89 7.32
N SER A 34 14.32 -6.44 8.56
CA SER A 34 15.52 -6.78 9.35
C SER A 34 15.47 -8.17 9.98
N TYR A 35 14.27 -8.70 10.23
CA TYR A 35 14.08 -9.95 10.95
C TYR A 35 13.17 -10.88 10.17
N SER A 36 13.65 -12.08 9.85
CA SER A 36 12.82 -13.17 9.32
C SER A 36 11.73 -13.58 10.32
N ARG A 37 12.05 -13.50 11.62
CA ARG A 37 11.11 -13.77 12.70
C ARG A 37 11.43 -12.93 13.93
N ILE A 38 10.40 -12.38 14.57
CA ILE A 38 10.53 -11.56 15.78
C ILE A 38 9.34 -11.79 16.72
N SER A 39 9.57 -11.77 18.03
CA SER A 39 8.51 -11.90 19.03
C SER A 39 7.68 -10.60 19.12
N LEU A 40 6.39 -10.70 19.45
CA LEU A 40 5.54 -9.52 19.64
C LEU A 40 6.03 -8.63 20.80
N ALA A 41 6.67 -9.22 21.82
CA ALA A 41 7.27 -8.47 22.92
C ALA A 41 8.45 -7.59 22.45
N ASP A 42 9.30 -8.13 21.56
CA ASP A 42 10.41 -7.37 20.99
C ASP A 42 9.95 -6.31 20.01
N VAL A 43 8.86 -6.58 19.26
CA VAL A 43 8.20 -5.58 18.41
C VAL A 43 7.70 -4.41 19.26
N ALA A 44 6.94 -4.70 20.33
CA ALA A 44 6.42 -3.67 21.23
C ALA A 44 7.54 -2.82 21.85
N LYS A 45 8.64 -3.47 22.26
CA LYS A 45 9.82 -2.80 22.82
C LYS A 45 10.53 -1.91 21.80
N LYS A 46 10.65 -2.36 20.55
CA LYS A 46 11.29 -1.60 19.46
C LYS A 46 10.43 -0.41 19.00
N LEU A 47 9.10 -0.56 19.04
CA LEU A 47 8.15 0.52 18.75
C LEU A 47 7.92 1.45 19.94
N ARG A 48 8.44 1.12 21.12
CA ARG A 48 8.30 1.91 22.36
C ARG A 48 6.83 2.15 22.73
N LEU A 49 6.02 1.10 22.66
CA LEU A 49 4.62 1.16 23.09
C LEU A 49 4.59 1.35 24.61
N GLU A 50 4.06 2.48 25.09
CA GLU A 50 3.95 2.82 26.51
C GLU A 50 2.63 2.33 27.15
N SER A 51 1.89 1.48 26.45
CA SER A 51 0.55 1.09 26.88
C SER A 51 0.56 0.11 28.07
N PRO A 52 -0.58 -0.03 28.78
CA PRO A 52 -0.72 -0.99 29.88
C PRO A 52 -0.51 -2.44 29.43
N ASN A 53 -0.85 -2.75 28.18
CA ASN A 53 -0.77 -4.09 27.58
C ASN A 53 -0.03 -4.04 26.23
N PRO A 54 1.30 -3.83 26.22
CA PRO A 54 2.06 -3.53 25.01
C PRO A 54 2.07 -4.67 23.98
N MET A 55 1.82 -5.92 24.42
CA MET A 55 1.74 -7.07 23.53
C MET A 55 0.47 -7.08 22.68
N ALA A 56 -0.69 -6.73 23.26
CA ALA A 56 -1.96 -6.71 22.56
C ALA A 56 -2.00 -5.57 21.52
N ASP A 57 -1.37 -4.44 21.84
CA ASP A 57 -1.28 -3.32 20.91
C ASP A 57 -0.32 -3.63 19.76
N ALA A 58 0.83 -4.24 20.05
CA ALA A 58 1.73 -4.72 18.99
C ALA A 58 1.02 -5.72 18.06
N GLU A 59 0.22 -6.62 18.60
CA GLU A 59 -0.58 -7.57 17.82
C GLU A 59 -1.60 -6.86 16.91
N SER A 60 -2.31 -5.86 17.44
CA SER A 60 -3.29 -5.06 16.69
C SER A 60 -2.62 -4.25 15.58
N ILE A 61 -1.49 -3.60 15.87
CA ILE A 61 -0.71 -2.81 14.91
C ILE A 61 -0.18 -3.72 13.79
N VAL A 62 0.42 -4.87 14.14
CA VAL A 62 0.93 -5.84 13.16
C VAL A 62 -0.21 -6.38 12.30
N SER A 63 -1.34 -6.73 12.91
CA SER A 63 -2.53 -7.21 12.19
C SER A 63 -3.09 -6.16 11.23
N LYS A 64 -3.17 -4.90 11.67
CA LYS A 64 -3.61 -3.77 10.84
C LYS A 64 -2.64 -3.53 9.68
N ALA A 65 -1.33 -3.60 9.93
CA ALA A 65 -0.31 -3.39 8.92
C ALA A 65 -0.30 -4.49 7.84
N ILE A 66 -0.48 -5.76 8.24
CA ILE A 66 -0.63 -6.89 7.30
C ILE A 66 -1.92 -6.74 6.49
N ARG A 67 -3.05 -6.42 7.14
CA ARG A 67 -4.34 -6.25 6.46
C ARG A 67 -4.32 -5.12 5.43
N ASN A 68 -3.61 -4.04 5.74
CA ASN A 68 -3.46 -2.90 4.83
C ASN A 68 -2.38 -3.14 3.75
N GLY A 69 -1.69 -4.28 3.76
CA GLY A 69 -0.62 -4.60 2.81
C GLY A 69 0.65 -3.74 2.97
N ALA A 70 0.81 -3.05 4.10
CA ALA A 70 1.97 -2.20 4.36
C ALA A 70 3.25 -3.04 4.64
N ILE A 71 3.07 -4.25 5.16
CA ILE A 71 4.13 -5.24 5.40
C ILE A 71 3.69 -6.60 4.88
N ASP A 72 4.63 -7.37 4.32
CA ASP A 72 4.38 -8.75 3.88
C ASP A 72 4.89 -9.72 4.96
N ALA A 73 4.01 -10.03 5.90
CA ALA A 73 4.30 -10.87 7.05
C ALA A 73 3.06 -11.67 7.46
N THR A 74 3.27 -12.72 8.24
CA THR A 74 2.22 -13.53 8.86
C THR A 74 2.37 -13.52 10.37
N LEU A 75 1.24 -13.52 11.06
CA LEU A 75 1.17 -13.51 12.52
C LEU A 75 0.90 -14.93 13.05
N ASP A 76 1.78 -15.41 13.93
CA ASP A 76 1.63 -16.67 14.66
C ASP A 76 1.11 -16.36 16.07
N HIS A 77 -0.22 -16.31 16.20
CA HIS A 77 -0.89 -16.03 17.48
C HIS A 77 -0.57 -17.04 18.60
N PRO A 78 -0.54 -18.37 18.35
CA PRO A 78 -0.19 -19.35 19.37
C PRO A 78 1.17 -19.12 20.05
N ASN A 79 2.19 -18.77 19.26
CA ASN A 79 3.53 -18.58 19.79
C ASN A 79 3.81 -17.11 20.15
N GLY A 80 3.04 -16.16 19.61
CA GLY A 80 3.25 -14.72 19.77
C GLY A 80 4.39 -14.16 18.91
N TRP A 81 4.53 -14.63 17.66
CA TRP A 81 5.61 -14.21 16.76
C TRP A 81 5.07 -13.60 15.48
N MET A 82 5.77 -12.60 15.00
CA MET A 82 5.64 -12.09 13.64
C MET A 82 6.70 -12.78 12.76
N VAL A 83 6.26 -13.37 11.67
CA VAL A 83 7.11 -14.02 10.66
C VAL A 83 7.05 -13.19 9.39
N SER A 84 8.16 -12.57 8.97
CA SER A 84 8.19 -11.86 7.70
C SER A 84 8.30 -12.84 6.54
N LYS A 85 7.68 -12.50 5.41
CA LYS A 85 7.97 -13.20 4.17
C LYS A 85 9.27 -12.66 3.59
N GLU A 86 10.16 -13.55 3.24
CA GLU A 86 11.37 -13.19 2.53
C GLU A 86 10.96 -12.64 1.15
N THR A 87 11.38 -11.41 0.82
CA THR A 87 11.36 -10.94 -0.56
C THR A 87 12.40 -11.76 -1.32
N GLY A 88 11.96 -12.90 -1.85
CA GLY A 88 12.80 -13.80 -2.63
C GLY A 88 13.39 -13.11 -3.86
N ASP A 89 14.41 -13.71 -4.45
CA ASP A 89 15.01 -13.20 -5.69
C ASP A 89 13.99 -13.19 -6.84
N ILE A 90 13.52 -11.99 -7.19
CA ILE A 90 12.52 -11.76 -8.24
C ILE A 90 13.01 -12.26 -9.60
N TYR A 91 14.32 -12.20 -9.87
CA TYR A 91 14.91 -12.64 -11.14
C TYR A 91 14.98 -14.16 -11.29
N SER A 92 14.83 -14.90 -10.19
CA SER A 92 14.70 -16.35 -10.22
C SER A 92 13.31 -16.83 -10.65
N THR A 93 12.35 -15.91 -10.83
CA THR A 93 10.96 -16.21 -11.21
C THR A 93 10.60 -15.64 -12.59
N ASN A 94 9.36 -15.88 -13.04
CA ASN A 94 8.83 -15.31 -14.29
C ASN A 94 8.18 -13.92 -14.10
N GLU A 95 8.12 -13.39 -12.87
CA GLU A 95 7.63 -12.02 -12.61
C GLU A 95 8.28 -10.93 -13.50
N PRO A 96 9.61 -10.88 -13.70
CA PRO A 96 10.21 -9.84 -14.52
C PRO A 96 9.73 -9.88 -15.98
N GLN A 97 9.49 -11.08 -16.53
CA GLN A 97 8.97 -11.22 -17.89
C GLN A 97 7.52 -10.73 -18.00
N LEU A 98 6.68 -11.04 -17.01
CA LEU A 98 5.29 -10.58 -16.97
C LEU A 98 5.21 -9.06 -16.83
N ALA A 99 5.99 -8.48 -15.90
CA ALA A 99 6.04 -7.03 -15.71
C ALA A 99 6.48 -6.29 -16.98
N PHE A 100 7.47 -6.85 -17.70
CA PHE A 100 7.92 -6.29 -18.98
C PHE A 100 6.85 -6.39 -20.08
N ASN A 101 6.20 -7.55 -20.20
CA ASN A 101 5.13 -7.75 -21.18
C ASN A 101 3.94 -6.81 -20.93
N SER A 102 3.51 -6.62 -19.68
CA SER A 102 2.46 -5.66 -19.32
C SER A 102 2.83 -4.24 -19.73
N ARG A 103 4.10 -3.85 -19.56
CA ARG A 103 4.59 -2.55 -19.97
C ARG A 103 4.53 -2.39 -21.49
N ILE A 104 5.00 -3.38 -22.27
CA ILE A 104 4.91 -3.34 -23.73
C ILE A 104 3.46 -3.20 -24.19
N ALA A 105 2.56 -4.02 -23.64
CA ALA A 105 1.14 -3.99 -24.00
C ALA A 105 0.52 -2.61 -23.74
N PHE A 106 0.86 -1.96 -22.63
CA PHE A 106 0.43 -0.60 -22.32
C PHE A 106 0.89 0.41 -23.39
N TYR A 107 2.17 0.39 -23.78
CA TYR A 107 2.68 1.29 -24.81
C TYR A 107 2.03 1.05 -26.18
N LEU A 108 1.85 -0.20 -26.57
CA LEU A 108 1.19 -0.55 -27.84
C LEU A 108 -0.27 -0.10 -27.86
N ASN A 109 -0.99 -0.27 -26.74
CA ASN A 109 -2.36 0.19 -26.62
C ASN A 109 -2.45 1.72 -26.77
N MET A 110 -1.59 2.47 -26.08
CA MET A 110 -1.53 3.93 -26.20
C MET A 110 -1.21 4.39 -27.62
N HIS A 111 -0.32 3.67 -28.33
CA HIS A 111 -0.01 3.96 -29.73
C HIS A 111 -1.23 3.74 -30.64
N ASN A 112 -1.90 2.60 -30.49
CA ASN A 112 -3.10 2.29 -31.27
C ASN A 112 -4.25 3.27 -30.99
N GLU A 113 -4.42 3.70 -29.73
CA GLU A 113 -5.40 4.73 -29.35
C GLU A 113 -5.09 6.06 -30.06
N ALA A 114 -3.83 6.52 -30.02
CA ALA A 114 -3.42 7.75 -30.70
C ALA A 114 -3.60 7.69 -32.22
N GLU A 115 -3.24 6.56 -32.85
CA GLU A 115 -3.45 6.36 -34.30
C GLU A 115 -4.95 6.33 -34.66
N SER A 116 -5.79 5.74 -33.82
CA SER A 116 -7.24 5.73 -34.04
C SER A 116 -7.88 7.11 -33.92
N GLU A 117 -7.37 7.96 -33.01
CA GLU A 117 -7.81 9.35 -32.83
C GLU A 117 -7.40 10.23 -34.03
N GLU A 118 -6.21 9.99 -34.59
CA GLU A 118 -5.72 10.69 -35.78
C GLU A 118 -6.51 10.30 -37.06
N ILE A 119 -6.93 9.04 -37.18
CA ILE A 119 -7.76 8.55 -38.30
C ILE A 119 -9.18 9.15 -38.24
N GLU A 120 -9.76 9.32 -37.05
CA GLU A 120 -11.06 10.01 -36.91
C GLU A 120 -10.97 11.50 -37.26
N VAL A 121 -9.91 12.18 -36.85
CA VAL A 121 -9.68 13.60 -37.19
C VAL A 121 -9.41 13.79 -38.69
N GLY A 122 -8.71 12.83 -39.33
CA GLY A 122 -8.44 12.84 -40.77
C GLY A 122 -9.66 12.64 -41.68
N SER A 123 -10.77 12.09 -41.18
CA SER A 123 -11.99 11.84 -41.97
C SER A 123 -12.94 13.06 -42.08
N THR A 124 -12.76 14.09 -41.23
CA THR A 124 -13.60 15.31 -41.26
C THR A 124 -13.02 16.46 -42.11
N GLY A 125 -11.86 16.27 -42.73
CA GLY A 125 -11.14 17.28 -43.52
C GLY A 125 -11.51 17.39 -45.00
N GLY A 126 -12.79 17.31 -45.35
CA GLY A 126 -13.30 17.52 -46.72
C GLY A 126 -13.77 18.95 -47.01
N GLY A 127 -13.12 19.97 -46.43
CA GLY A 127 -13.48 21.39 -46.59
C GLY A 127 -12.56 22.11 -47.58
N GLY A 128 -13.07 22.42 -48.77
CA GLY A 128 -12.31 22.92 -49.91
C GLY A 128 -11.55 24.24 -49.70
N TRP A 129 -10.30 24.26 -50.16
CA TRP A 129 -9.55 25.49 -50.41
C TRP A 129 -9.97 26.05 -51.78
N ARG A 130 -10.89 27.02 -51.79
CA ARG A 130 -11.13 27.85 -52.97
C ARG A 130 -10.21 29.07 -52.90
N LYS A 131 -9.43 29.26 -53.98
CA LYS A 131 -8.66 30.47 -54.29
C LYS A 131 -9.57 31.66 -54.52
#